data_AF-A0A7W0JYQ7-F1
#
_entry.id   AF-A0A7W0JYQ7-F1
#
_cell.length_a   1.000
_cell.length_b   1.000
_cell.length_c   1.000
_cell.angle_alpha   90.00
_cell.angle_beta   90.00
_cell.angle_gamma   90.00
#
_symmetry.space_group_name_H-M   'P 1'
#
loop_
_entity.id
_entity.type
_entity.pdbx_description
1 polymer ?
#
loop_
_entity_poly.entity_id
_entity_poly.type
_entity_poly.pdbx_seq_one_letter_code
_entity_poly.pdbx_strand_id
1 'polypeptide(L)'
;MAFGWTLALCLAAAASPAPPADTVRYVVLFQDKVSGHQTVVRRSDGLTRVDFAYKDNGRGPELTEEFTLAPDGTYRTYRVRGTSTYGAPVDESFEIAARRARWKSTSDSGSRAAAGT
;
A
#
# COMPACT_ATOMS: atom_id res chain seq x y z
N MET A 1 -19.50 -54.80 28.96
CA MET A 1 -18.35 -54.03 28.45
C MET A 1 -18.70 -53.59 27.04
N ALA A 2 -19.01 -52.30 26.82
CA ALA A 2 -19.35 -51.77 25.51
C ALA A 2 -18.24 -50.82 25.08
N PHE A 3 -17.51 -51.18 24.02
CA PHE A 3 -16.48 -50.34 23.42
C PHE A 3 -17.16 -49.32 22.51
N GLY A 4 -17.21 -48.05 22.93
CA GLY A 4 -17.65 -46.94 22.10
C GLY A 4 -16.51 -46.47 21.22
N TRP A 5 -16.71 -46.48 19.90
CA TRP A 5 -15.77 -45.91 18.93
C TRP A 5 -16.06 -44.43 18.76
N THR A 6 -15.15 -43.57 19.20
CA THR A 6 -15.22 -42.13 18.95
C THR A 6 -14.67 -41.85 17.56
N LEU A 7 -15.54 -41.50 16.60
CA LEU A 7 -15.13 -41.01 15.28
C LEU A 7 -14.66 -39.56 15.43
N ALA A 8 -13.35 -39.33 15.36
CA ALA A 8 -12.78 -37.98 15.34
C ALA A 8 -12.97 -37.36 13.95
N LEU A 9 -13.81 -36.33 13.85
CA LEU A 9 -14.00 -35.54 12.64
C LEU A 9 -12.86 -34.52 12.53
N CYS A 10 -11.83 -34.83 11.74
CA CYS A 10 -10.81 -33.85 11.38
C CYS A 10 -11.41 -32.80 10.43
N LEU A 11 -11.75 -31.61 10.95
CA LEU A 11 -12.02 -30.43 10.12
C LEU A 11 -10.72 -30.02 9.42
N ALA A 12 -10.52 -30.48 8.19
CA ALA A 12 -9.55 -29.87 7.29
C ALA A 12 -10.04 -28.45 6.96
N ALA A 13 -9.41 -27.43 7.57
CA ALA A 13 -9.67 -26.04 7.22
C ALA A 13 -9.25 -25.84 5.75
N ALA A 14 -10.23 -25.77 4.86
CA ALA A 14 -10.00 -25.37 3.48
C ALA A 14 -9.54 -23.91 3.48
N ALA A 15 -8.24 -23.69 3.29
CA ALA A 15 -7.71 -22.36 3.03
C ALA A 15 -8.33 -21.87 1.72
N SER A 16 -9.28 -20.93 1.83
CA SER A 16 -9.84 -20.29 0.64
C SER A 16 -8.72 -19.50 -0.04
N PRO A 17 -8.54 -19.60 -1.38
CA PRO A 17 -7.59 -18.76 -2.08
C PRO A 17 -7.98 -17.30 -1.85
N ALA A 18 -7.02 -16.49 -1.40
CA ALA A 18 -7.21 -15.05 -1.32
C ALA A 18 -7.60 -14.52 -2.71
N PRO A 19 -8.54 -13.57 -2.83
CA PRO A 19 -8.89 -13.01 -4.12
C PRO A 19 -7.63 -12.43 -4.79
N PRO A 20 -7.49 -12.59 -6.11
CA PRO A 20 -6.30 -12.16 -6.83
C PRO A 20 -6.13 -10.65 -6.64
N ALA A 21 -4.88 -10.22 -6.43
CA ALA A 21 -4.58 -8.80 -6.33
C ALA A 21 -4.93 -8.09 -7.64
N ASP A 22 -5.76 -7.05 -7.58
CA ASP A 22 -6.09 -6.22 -8.74
C ASP A 22 -4.86 -5.39 -9.11
N THR A 23 -4.32 -5.62 -10.31
CA THR A 23 -3.09 -4.99 -10.78
C THR A 23 -3.37 -4.13 -12.00
N VAL A 24 -3.06 -2.84 -11.91
CA VAL A 24 -3.17 -1.89 -13.01
C VAL A 24 -1.78 -1.37 -13.36
N ARG A 25 -1.47 -1.29 -14.66
CA ARG A 25 -0.17 -0.83 -15.17
C ARG A 25 -0.36 0.33 -16.13
N TYR A 26 0.43 1.37 -15.94
CA TYR A 26 0.51 2.53 -16.81
C TYR A 26 1.96 2.73 -17.26
N VAL A 27 2.12 3.34 -18.43
CA VAL A 27 3.41 3.85 -18.91
C VAL A 27 3.40 5.37 -18.87
N VAL A 28 4.55 5.97 -18.55
CA VAL A 28 4.74 7.42 -18.64
C VAL A 28 5.38 7.72 -19.99
N LEU A 29 4.77 8.62 -20.75
CA LEU A 29 5.25 9.05 -22.05
C LEU A 29 5.81 10.47 -21.99
N PHE A 30 7.01 10.69 -22.53
CA PHE A 30 7.51 12.02 -22.87
C PHE A 30 7.80 12.05 -24.37
N GLN A 31 7.18 12.99 -25.09
CA GLN A 31 7.34 13.10 -26.55
C GLN A 31 7.12 11.75 -27.26
N ASP A 32 6.00 11.08 -26.92
CA ASP A 32 5.62 9.75 -27.43
C ASP A 32 6.61 8.60 -27.14
N LYS A 33 7.63 8.84 -26.32
CA LYS A 33 8.58 7.83 -25.86
C LYS A 33 8.20 7.33 -24.46
N VAL A 34 8.19 6.01 -24.28
CA VAL A 34 8.11 5.39 -22.95
C VAL A 34 9.33 5.76 -22.13
N SER A 35 9.07 6.44 -21.02
CA SER A 35 10.08 7.05 -20.15
C SER A 35 9.87 6.70 -18.68
N GLY A 36 8.90 5.83 -18.37
CA GLY A 36 8.60 5.43 -17.01
C GLY A 36 7.35 4.55 -16.94
N HIS A 37 6.92 4.28 -15.71
CA HIS A 37 5.78 3.42 -15.42
C HIS A 37 5.10 3.79 -14.10
N GLN A 38 3.89 3.28 -13.97
CA GLN A 38 3.21 3.13 -12.68
C GLN A 38 2.60 1.72 -12.61
N THR A 39 2.93 0.96 -11.58
CA THR A 39 2.25 -0.30 -11.26
C THR A 39 1.49 -0.13 -9.96
N VAL A 40 0.17 -0.33 -9.98
CA VAL A 40 -0.69 -0.31 -8.80
C VAL A 40 -1.14 -1.74 -8.52
N VAL A 41 -0.88 -2.24 -7.32
CA VAL A 41 -1.30 -3.56 -6.86
C VAL A 41 -2.21 -3.40 -5.65
N ARG A 42 -3.49 -3.72 -5.79
CA ARG A 42 -4.48 -3.74 -4.70
C ARG A 42 -4.62 -5.16 -4.17
N ARG A 43 -4.23 -5.37 -2.93
CA ARG A 43 -4.27 -6.69 -2.28
C ARG A 43 -5.60 -6.89 -1.57
N SER A 44 -5.94 -8.16 -1.35
CA SER A 44 -7.16 -8.57 -0.65
C SER A 44 -7.21 -8.15 0.82
N ASP A 45 -6.07 -7.85 1.43
CA ASP A 45 -5.95 -7.36 2.82
C ASP A 45 -6.16 -5.84 2.94
N GLY A 46 -6.50 -5.17 1.83
CA GLY A 46 -6.72 -3.73 1.78
C GLY A 46 -5.45 -2.91 1.56
N LEU A 47 -4.27 -3.54 1.51
CA LEU A 47 -3.03 -2.86 1.17
C LEU A 47 -2.98 -2.56 -0.32
N THR A 48 -2.76 -1.31 -0.67
CA THR A 48 -2.38 -0.89 -2.02
C THR A 48 -0.90 -0.57 -2.04
N ARG A 49 -0.18 -1.14 -3.01
CA ARG A 49 1.21 -0.81 -3.30
C ARG A 49 1.31 -0.15 -4.66
N VAL A 50 2.04 0.95 -4.74
CA VAL A 50 2.33 1.66 -6.00
C VAL A 50 3.83 1.69 -6.20
N ASP A 51 4.26 1.31 -7.39
CA ASP A 51 5.61 1.51 -7.88
C ASP A 51 5.56 2.52 -9.02
N PHE A 52 6.20 3.68 -8.83
CA PHE A 52 6.15 4.80 -9.76
C PHE A 52 7.55 5.30 -10.05
N ALA A 53 7.93 5.32 -11.32
CA ALA A 53 9.20 5.87 -11.74
C ALA A 53 9.10 6.46 -13.13
N TYR A 54 9.83 7.54 -13.38
CA TYR A 54 10.11 8.00 -14.74
C TYR A 54 11.45 8.70 -14.81
N LYS A 55 11.98 8.86 -16.02
CA LYS A 55 13.11 9.73 -16.32
C LYS A 55 12.83 10.62 -17.52
N ASP A 56 13.05 11.91 -17.34
CA ASP A 56 13.09 12.93 -18.39
C ASP A 56 14.38 13.74 -18.22
N ASN A 57 15.20 13.81 -19.28
CA ASN A 57 16.50 14.50 -19.27
C ASN A 57 17.39 14.17 -18.05
N GLY A 58 17.41 12.90 -17.65
CA GLY A 58 18.19 12.40 -16.50
C GLY A 58 17.59 12.69 -15.12
N ARG A 59 16.41 13.31 -15.06
CA ARG A 59 15.69 13.65 -13.83
C ARG A 59 14.39 12.88 -13.74
N GLY A 60 13.90 12.65 -12.53
CA GLY A 60 12.62 12.00 -12.34
C GLY A 60 12.62 11.12 -11.10
N PRO A 61 11.43 10.97 -10.51
CA PRO A 61 11.26 10.27 -9.27
C PRO A 61 11.39 8.77 -9.46
N GLU A 62 11.69 8.09 -8.36
CA GLU A 62 11.56 6.65 -8.20
C GLU A 62 10.98 6.44 -6.81
N LEU A 63 9.71 6.03 -6.76
CA LEU A 63 8.91 5.99 -5.54
C LEU A 63 8.24 4.63 -5.38
N THR A 64 8.27 4.12 -4.16
CA THR A 64 7.40 3.04 -3.72
C THR A 64 6.45 3.59 -2.67
N GLU A 65 5.15 3.44 -2.90
CA GLU A 65 4.09 3.83 -1.97
C GLU A 65 3.36 2.59 -1.46
N GLU A 66 2.97 2.63 -0.19
CA GLU A 66 2.13 1.62 0.45
C GLU A 66 1.08 2.30 1.31
N PHE A 67 -0.19 1.95 1.10
CA PHE A 67 -1.28 2.58 1.84
C PHE A 67 -2.48 1.66 2.04
N THR A 68 -3.27 1.97 3.08
CA THR A 68 -4.60 1.39 3.30
C THR A 68 -5.61 2.52 3.41
N LEU A 69 -6.85 2.26 2.99
CA LEU A 69 -7.93 3.25 3.04
C LEU A 69 -8.90 2.94 4.19
N ALA A 70 -9.49 4.00 4.73
CA ALA A 70 -10.65 3.96 5.59
C ALA A 70 -11.94 3.71 4.78
N PRO A 71 -13.06 3.36 5.42
CA PRO A 71 -14.33 3.13 4.72
C PRO A 71 -14.85 4.32 3.90
N ASP A 72 -14.45 5.54 4.27
CA ASP A 72 -14.78 6.79 3.55
C ASP A 72 -13.80 7.10 2.40
N GLY A 73 -12.83 6.22 2.14
CA GLY A 73 -11.82 6.38 1.09
C GLY A 73 -10.63 7.25 1.48
N THR A 74 -10.58 7.78 2.71
CA THR A 74 -9.40 8.52 3.20
C THR A 74 -8.24 7.58 3.56
N TYR A 75 -7.01 8.09 3.68
CA TYR A 75 -5.90 7.27 4.14
C TYR A 75 -6.09 6.85 5.60
N ARG A 76 -6.06 5.54 5.85
CA ARG A 76 -5.84 4.98 7.20
C ARG A 76 -4.35 4.91 7.50
N THR A 77 -3.57 4.42 6.53
CA THR A 77 -2.10 4.42 6.56
C THR A 77 -1.56 4.85 5.20
N TYR A 78 -0.39 5.49 5.21
CA TYR A 78 0.35 5.83 4.00
C TYR A 78 1.85 5.85 4.32
N ARG A 79 2.66 5.28 3.44
CA ARG A 79 4.13 5.40 3.44
C ARG A 79 4.60 5.58 2.01
N VAL A 80 5.54 6.49 1.81
CA VAL A 80 6.26 6.61 0.54
C VAL A 80 7.76 6.66 0.80
N ARG A 81 8.53 5.94 -0.02
CA ARG A 81 9.98 5.94 0.00
C ARG A 81 10.54 6.09 -1.40
N GLY A 82 11.73 6.67 -1.49
CA GLY A 82 12.51 6.67 -2.73
C GLY A 82 13.23 7.99 -2.96
N THR A 83 13.24 8.45 -4.21
CA THR A 83 13.89 9.70 -4.61
C THR A 83 12.93 10.61 -5.34
N SER A 84 12.96 11.90 -5.02
CA SER A 84 12.18 12.91 -5.73
C SER A 84 12.76 13.16 -7.13
N THR A 85 12.05 13.93 -7.94
CA THR A 85 12.46 14.33 -9.29
C THR A 85 13.89 14.88 -9.37
N TYR A 86 14.33 15.60 -8.33
CA TYR A 86 15.65 16.22 -8.25
C TYR A 86 16.63 15.47 -7.33
N GLY A 87 16.32 14.21 -6.99
CA GLY A 87 17.24 13.32 -6.27
C GLY A 87 17.25 13.46 -4.75
N ALA A 88 16.39 14.32 -4.17
CA ALA A 88 16.26 14.37 -2.72
C ALA A 88 15.60 13.06 -2.21
N PRO A 89 16.09 12.48 -1.10
CA PRO A 89 15.46 11.30 -0.53
C PRO A 89 14.05 11.61 -0.03
N VAL A 90 13.14 10.67 -0.25
CA VAL A 90 11.75 10.71 0.21
C VAL A 90 11.57 9.56 1.20
N ASP A 91 11.05 9.89 2.39
CA ASP A 91 10.72 8.90 3.42
C ASP A 91 9.61 9.43 4.34
N GLU A 92 8.37 9.38 3.85
CA GLU A 92 7.22 10.05 4.49
C GLU A 92 6.16 9.04 4.93
N SER A 93 5.49 9.30 6.05
CA SER A 93 4.42 8.45 6.60
C SER A 93 3.27 9.26 7.13
N PHE A 94 2.09 8.67 7.05
CA PHE A 94 0.88 9.10 7.71
C PHE A 94 0.11 7.89 8.27
N GLU A 95 -0.49 8.04 9.44
CA GLU A 95 -1.39 7.04 10.01
C GLU A 95 -2.49 7.67 10.86
N ILE A 96 -3.68 7.06 10.85
CA ILE A 96 -4.73 7.30 11.83
C ILE A 96 -4.86 6.07 12.72
N ALA A 97 -4.53 6.22 14.00
CA ALA A 97 -4.67 5.19 15.01
C ALA A 97 -5.28 5.77 16.29
N ALA A 98 -6.24 5.06 16.90
CA ALA A 98 -6.89 5.47 18.15
C ALA A 98 -7.37 6.95 18.14
N ARG A 99 -8.06 7.38 17.06
CA ARG A 99 -8.58 8.75 16.88
C ARG A 99 -7.49 9.84 16.86
N ARG A 100 -6.28 9.49 16.47
CA ARG A 100 -5.16 10.42 16.30
C ARG A 100 -4.47 10.18 14.97
N ALA A 101 -4.40 11.23 14.17
CA ALA A 101 -3.55 11.30 13.00
C ALA A 101 -2.11 11.60 13.43
N ARG A 102 -1.13 10.94 12.82
CA ARG A 102 0.30 11.20 12.97
C ARG A 102 0.93 11.28 11.58
N TRP A 103 1.84 12.21 11.38
CA TRP A 103 2.56 12.34 10.13
C TRP A 103 4.02 12.69 10.35
N LYS A 104 4.83 12.32 9.36
CA LYS A 104 6.24 12.68 9.27
C LYS A 104 6.62 12.78 7.80
N SER A 105 7.28 13.86 7.44
CA SER A 105 7.97 14.07 6.17
C SER A 105 9.38 14.60 6.43
N THR A 106 10.10 14.92 5.36
CA THR A 106 11.41 15.60 5.47
C THR A 106 11.27 17.01 6.04
N SER A 107 10.13 17.67 5.81
CA SER A 107 9.93 19.09 6.12
C SER A 107 9.03 19.33 7.32
N ASP A 108 8.30 18.33 7.78
CA ASP A 108 7.34 18.49 8.88
C ASP A 108 7.08 17.18 9.64
N SER A 109 6.60 17.30 10.86
CA SER A 109 6.04 16.17 11.59
C SER A 109 5.02 16.67 12.61
N GLY A 110 4.01 15.86 12.90
CA GLY A 110 3.03 16.24 13.89
C GLY A 110 2.00 15.17 14.21
N SER A 111 1.08 15.56 15.09
CA SER A 111 -0.09 14.76 15.39
C SER A 111 -1.28 15.65 15.67
N ARG A 112 -2.48 15.15 15.35
CA ARG A 112 -3.73 15.85 15.60
C ARG A 112 -4.85 14.85 15.92
N ALA A 113 -5.81 15.27 16.74
CA ALA A 113 -7.04 14.51 16.90
C ALA A 113 -7.74 14.35 15.54
N ALA A 114 -8.21 13.14 15.25
CA ALA A 114 -8.93 12.80 14.04
C ALA A 114 -10.20 12.01 14.42
N ALA A 115 -11.26 12.14 13.62
CA ALA A 115 -12.34 11.18 13.72
C ALA A 115 -11.75 9.78 13.49
N GLY A 116 -12.00 8.85 14.41
CA GLY A 116 -11.48 7.49 14.26
C GLY A 116 -12.13 6.85 13.05
N THR A 117 -11.31 6.42 12.09
CA THR A 117 -11.73 5.56 10.97
C THR A 117 -11.44 4.11 11.29
#